data_AF-A0A3N5IY42-F1
#
_entry.id   AF-A0A3N5IY42-F1
#
_cell.length_a   1.000
_cell.length_b   1.000
_cell.length_c   1.000
_cell.angle_alpha   90.00
_cell.angle_beta   90.00
_cell.angle_gamma   90.00
#
_symmetry.space_group_name_H-M   'P 1'
#
loop_
_entity.id
_entity.type
_entity.pdbx_description
1 polymer ?
#
loop_
_entity_poly.entity_id
_entity_poly.type
_entity_poly.pdbx_seq_one_letter_code
_entity_poly.pdbx_strand_id
1 'polypeptide(L)'
;MEEQHHLRMVAASMIPANAELGLPGANDSPIFADILEAAAPDGAGVRLALRFLDETSGGNFAALDAGSQAAMAEKFRIDHPNQFILLVSIVVRCYYRDDRVMRWLSMEPRPPFPLGFELKQGDWSLLDPVRARPRLYREVP
;
A
#
# COMPACT_ATOMS: atom_id res chain seq x y z
N MET A 1 4.38 1.80 -21.95
CA MET A 1 5.72 1.25 -21.70
C MET A 1 6.56 2.21 -20.87
N GLU A 2 6.66 3.48 -21.27
CA GLU A 2 7.37 4.53 -20.51
C GLU A 2 6.78 4.79 -19.12
N GLU A 3 5.45 4.95 -19.02
CA GLU A 3 4.75 5.17 -17.74
C GLU A 3 4.98 4.03 -16.72
N GLN A 4 4.94 2.77 -17.19
CA GLN A 4 5.22 1.61 -16.34
C GLN A 4 6.67 1.59 -15.88
N HIS A 5 7.60 2.02 -16.72
CA HIS A 5 9.00 2.15 -16.33
C HIS A 5 9.18 3.23 -15.25
N HIS A 6 8.55 4.40 -15.40
CA HIS A 6 8.59 5.46 -14.38
C HIS A 6 7.99 4.97 -13.06
N LEU A 7 6.80 4.36 -13.10
CA LEU A 7 6.17 3.79 -11.91
C LEU A 7 7.08 2.77 -11.21
N ARG A 8 7.77 1.93 -11.99
CA ARG A 8 8.70 0.93 -11.45
C ARG A 8 9.88 1.56 -10.73
N MET A 9 10.45 2.62 -11.28
CA MET A 9 11.55 3.36 -10.67
C MET A 9 11.12 4.07 -9.39
N VAL A 10 9.95 4.71 -9.40
CA VAL A 10 9.38 5.33 -8.20
C VAL A 10 9.04 4.29 -7.13
N ALA A 11 8.53 3.12 -7.50
CA ALA A 11 8.32 2.03 -6.56
C ALA A 11 9.65 1.58 -5.92
N ALA A 12 10.71 1.44 -6.71
CA ALA A 12 12.05 1.09 -6.22
C ALA A 12 12.61 2.11 -5.22
N SER A 13 12.37 3.41 -5.44
CA SER A 13 12.82 4.47 -4.52
C SER A 13 12.03 4.49 -3.22
N MET A 14 10.75 4.08 -3.24
CA MET A 14 9.92 3.98 -2.04
C MET A 14 10.33 2.81 -1.15
N ILE A 15 10.55 1.63 -1.75
CA ILE A 15 10.96 0.42 -1.04
C ILE A 15 12.08 -0.27 -1.85
N PRO A 16 13.35 0.04 -1.56
CA PRO A 16 14.49 -0.56 -2.25
C PRO A 16 14.70 -2.01 -1.81
N ALA A 17 15.34 -2.81 -2.67
CA ALA A 17 15.75 -4.16 -2.31
C ALA A 17 16.79 -4.14 -1.19
N ASN A 18 16.74 -5.13 -0.29
CA ASN A 18 17.74 -5.29 0.76
C ASN A 18 18.44 -6.65 0.61
N ALA A 19 19.66 -6.62 0.07
CA ALA A 19 20.44 -7.83 -0.18
C ALA A 19 20.89 -8.54 1.10
N GLU A 20 21.19 -7.81 2.17
CA GLU A 20 21.60 -8.38 3.46
C GLU A 20 20.48 -9.20 4.10
N LEU A 21 19.24 -8.75 3.93
CA LEU A 21 18.05 -9.42 4.46
C LEU A 21 17.40 -10.38 3.44
N GLY A 22 17.93 -10.48 2.22
CA GLY A 22 17.34 -11.27 1.14
C GLY A 22 15.95 -10.78 0.72
N LEU A 23 15.63 -9.51 0.94
CA LEU A 23 14.33 -8.93 0.66
C LEU A 23 14.27 -8.31 -0.75
N PRO A 24 13.19 -8.57 -1.52
CA PRO A 24 12.97 -7.91 -2.80
C PRO A 24 12.73 -6.41 -2.60
N GLY A 25 12.91 -5.62 -3.66
CA GLY A 25 12.41 -4.25 -3.72
C GLY A 25 10.99 -4.23 -4.29
N ALA A 26 10.29 -3.10 -4.16
CA ALA A 26 8.96 -2.94 -4.76
C ALA A 26 8.97 -2.95 -6.31
N ASN A 27 10.15 -2.90 -6.94
CA ASN A 27 10.33 -3.06 -8.39
C ASN A 27 10.50 -4.52 -8.85
N ASP A 28 10.64 -5.46 -7.91
CA ASP A 28 10.74 -6.89 -8.19
C ASP A 28 9.55 -7.38 -9.04
N SER A 29 9.76 -8.29 -9.98
CA SER A 29 8.80 -8.55 -11.06
C SER A 29 7.41 -9.02 -10.57
N PRO A 30 7.30 -10.04 -9.69
CA PRO A 30 6.03 -10.40 -9.06
C PRO A 30 5.33 -9.24 -8.34
N ILE A 31 6.06 -8.48 -7.52
CA ILE A 31 5.50 -7.37 -6.73
C ILE A 31 5.02 -6.25 -7.66
N PHE A 32 5.83 -5.92 -8.66
CA PHE A 32 5.50 -4.87 -9.60
C PHE A 32 4.31 -5.23 -10.50
N ALA A 33 4.12 -6.50 -10.84
CA ALA A 33 2.92 -6.96 -11.52
C ALA A 33 1.65 -6.71 -10.67
N ASP A 34 1.69 -7.04 -9.37
CA ASP A 34 0.57 -6.75 -8.45
C ASP A 34 0.34 -5.23 -8.31
N ILE A 35 1.41 -4.42 -8.28
CA ILE A 35 1.29 -2.94 -8.30
C ILE A 35 0.55 -2.46 -9.56
N LEU A 36 0.88 -2.99 -10.75
CA LEU A 36 0.22 -2.61 -11.99
C LEU A 36 -1.26 -3.00 -12.00
N GLU A 37 -1.60 -4.19 -11.49
CA GLU A 37 -2.99 -4.63 -11.37
C GLU A 37 -3.76 -3.77 -10.36
N ALA A 38 -3.18 -3.50 -9.20
CA ALA A 38 -3.78 -2.66 -8.15
C ALA A 38 -3.91 -1.19 -8.57
N ALA A 39 -3.06 -0.70 -9.47
CA ALA A 39 -3.13 0.65 -10.02
C ALA A 39 -4.21 0.80 -11.10
N ALA A 40 -4.67 -0.29 -11.73
CA ALA A 40 -5.56 -0.22 -12.89
C ALA A 40 -6.89 0.52 -12.61
N PRO A 41 -7.60 0.31 -11.47
CA PRO A 41 -8.83 1.05 -11.16
C PRO A 41 -8.61 2.56 -11.02
N ASP A 42 -7.45 2.96 -10.48
CA ASP A 42 -7.08 4.36 -10.20
C ASP A 42 -6.09 4.92 -11.23
N GLY A 43 -6.01 4.34 -12.43
CA GLY A 43 -4.93 4.63 -13.39
C GLY A 43 -4.81 6.11 -13.76
N ALA A 44 -5.91 6.86 -13.78
CA ALA A 44 -5.88 8.31 -14.00
C ALA A 44 -5.23 9.07 -12.82
N GLY A 45 -5.51 8.64 -11.58
CA GLY A 45 -4.90 9.20 -10.38
C GLY A 45 -3.41 8.87 -10.28
N VAL A 46 -3.01 7.65 -10.65
CA VAL A 46 -1.60 7.24 -10.71
C VAL A 46 -0.83 8.06 -11.76
N ARG A 47 -1.39 8.24 -12.97
CA ARG A 47 -0.78 9.13 -13.98
C ARG A 47 -0.61 10.56 -13.49
N LEU A 48 -1.61 11.08 -12.79
CA LEU A 48 -1.55 12.43 -12.24
C LEU A 48 -0.47 12.54 -11.16
N ALA A 49 -0.37 11.55 -10.28
CA ALA A 49 0.66 11.48 -9.25
C ALA A 49 2.07 11.45 -9.84
N LEU A 50 2.30 10.59 -10.85
CA LEU A 50 3.60 10.50 -11.53
C LEU A 50 3.98 11.82 -12.22
N ARG A 51 3.02 12.49 -12.88
CA ARG A 51 3.28 13.80 -13.48
C ARG A 51 3.66 14.86 -12.46
N PHE A 52 2.94 14.97 -11.34
CA PHE A 52 3.28 15.95 -10.30
C PHE A 52 4.64 15.67 -9.66
N LEU A 53 4.99 14.39 -9.49
CA LEU A 53 6.31 14.01 -9.01
C LEU A 53 7.40 14.39 -10.02
N ASP A 54 7.19 14.11 -11.30
CA ASP A 54 8.12 14.49 -12.36
C ASP A 54 8.26 16.02 -12.45
N GLU A 55 7.17 16.78 -12.44
CA GLU A 55 7.18 18.25 -12.40
C GLU A 55 7.94 18.79 -11.20
N THR A 56 7.73 18.21 -10.01
CA THR A 56 8.45 18.57 -8.78
C THR A 56 9.96 18.32 -8.91
N SER A 57 10.35 17.27 -9.63
CA SER A 57 11.74 16.81 -9.79
C SER A 57 12.49 17.40 -10.99
N GLY A 58 11.86 18.30 -11.76
CA GLY A 58 12.46 18.85 -12.99
C GLY A 58 12.40 17.90 -14.20
N GLY A 59 11.48 16.92 -14.16
CA GLY A 59 11.11 16.05 -15.28
C GLY A 59 11.73 14.66 -15.27
N ASN A 60 12.55 14.31 -14.28
CA ASN A 60 13.09 12.95 -14.15
C ASN A 60 13.47 12.63 -12.70
N PHE A 61 12.48 12.22 -11.91
CA PHE A 61 12.70 11.85 -10.51
C PHE A 61 13.68 10.67 -10.36
N ALA A 62 13.58 9.69 -11.25
CA ALA A 62 14.37 8.46 -11.20
C ALA A 62 15.88 8.68 -11.45
N ALA A 63 16.25 9.75 -12.15
CA ALA A 63 17.65 10.07 -12.44
C ALA A 63 18.34 10.87 -11.33
N LEU A 64 17.60 11.35 -10.33
CA LEU A 64 18.16 12.06 -9.19
C LEU A 64 18.94 11.10 -8.27
N ASP A 65 19.92 11.64 -7.54
CA ASP A 65 20.54 10.90 -6.44
C ASP A 65 19.56 10.69 -5.28
N ALA A 66 19.86 9.76 -4.38
CA ALA A 66 18.97 9.38 -3.29
C ALA A 66 18.59 10.55 -2.36
N GLY A 67 19.50 11.51 -2.14
CA GLY A 67 19.23 12.68 -1.31
C GLY A 67 18.23 13.62 -1.98
N SER A 68 18.45 13.91 -3.27
CA SER A 68 17.52 14.70 -4.08
C SER A 68 16.17 14.01 -4.27
N GLN A 69 16.13 12.69 -4.45
CA GLN A 69 14.87 11.92 -4.49
C GLN A 69 14.08 12.08 -3.20
N ALA A 70 14.72 11.96 -2.03
CA ALA A 70 14.05 12.14 -0.75
C ALA A 70 13.49 13.56 -0.58
N ALA A 71 14.25 14.58 -0.97
CA ALA A 71 13.81 15.98 -0.91
C ALA A 71 12.62 16.25 -1.85
N MET A 72 12.64 15.71 -3.07
CA MET A 72 11.54 15.89 -4.04
C MET A 72 10.30 15.09 -3.64
N ALA A 73 10.46 13.89 -3.08
CA ALA A 73 9.36 13.10 -2.54
C ALA A 73 8.68 13.82 -1.35
N GLU A 74 9.47 14.47 -0.49
CA GLU A 74 8.95 15.28 0.62
C GLU A 74 8.17 16.50 0.11
N LYS A 75 8.71 17.20 -0.90
CA LYS A 75 7.99 18.31 -1.55
C LYS A 75 6.68 17.85 -2.19
N PHE A 76 6.71 16.74 -2.94
CA PHE A 76 5.52 16.12 -3.53
C PHE A 76 4.48 15.73 -2.47
N ARG A 77 4.92 15.22 -1.32
CA ARG A 77 4.05 14.89 -0.18
C ARG A 77 3.33 16.12 0.38
N ILE A 78 4.03 17.26 0.48
CA ILE A 78 3.48 18.52 0.98
C ILE A 78 2.50 19.15 -0.01
N ASP A 79 2.90 19.23 -1.30
CA ASP A 79 2.15 19.95 -2.32
C ASP A 79 0.95 19.14 -2.85
N HIS A 80 1.06 17.81 -2.86
CA HIS A 80 0.08 16.89 -3.47
C HIS A 80 -0.22 15.68 -2.56
N PRO A 81 -0.72 15.90 -1.33
CA PRO A 81 -0.84 14.85 -0.31
C PRO A 81 -1.75 13.69 -0.73
N ASN A 82 -2.84 13.96 -1.47
CA ASN A 82 -3.77 12.91 -1.90
C ASN A 82 -3.13 11.96 -2.94
N GLN A 83 -2.41 12.52 -3.91
CA GLN A 83 -1.70 11.77 -4.94
C GLN A 83 -0.54 10.99 -4.35
N PHE A 84 0.18 11.60 -3.39
CA PHE A 84 1.21 10.92 -2.62
C PHE A 84 0.66 9.71 -1.87
N ILE A 85 -0.41 9.89 -1.09
CA ILE A 85 -1.04 8.81 -0.32
C ILE A 85 -1.56 7.71 -1.23
N LEU A 86 -2.17 8.04 -2.37
CA LEU A 86 -2.62 7.05 -3.35
C LEU A 86 -1.47 6.16 -3.82
N LEU A 87 -0.37 6.78 -4.25
CA LEU A 87 0.79 6.08 -4.81
C LEU A 87 1.46 5.19 -3.75
N VAL A 88 1.72 5.76 -2.57
CA VAL A 88 2.31 5.03 -1.43
C VAL A 88 1.40 3.88 -1.00
N SER A 89 0.09 4.11 -0.92
CA SER A 89 -0.85 3.06 -0.49
C SER A 89 -0.87 1.87 -1.45
N ILE A 90 -0.82 2.11 -2.76
CA ILE A 90 -0.74 1.02 -3.75
C ILE A 90 0.57 0.23 -3.56
N VAL A 91 1.71 0.93 -3.56
CA VAL A 91 3.04 0.29 -3.47
C VAL A 91 3.18 -0.51 -2.17
N VAL A 92 2.85 0.09 -1.03
CA VAL A 92 2.98 -0.54 0.30
C VAL A 92 2.06 -1.76 0.41
N ARG A 93 0.80 -1.68 -0.03
CA ARG A 93 -0.13 -2.82 0.06
C ARG A 93 0.33 -4.01 -0.77
N CYS A 94 0.84 -3.78 -1.97
CA CYS A 94 1.35 -4.85 -2.83
C CYS A 94 2.67 -5.43 -2.28
N TYR A 95 3.56 -4.58 -1.79
CA TYR A 95 4.83 -5.03 -1.20
C TYR A 95 4.61 -5.94 0.02
N TYR A 96 3.74 -5.53 0.96
CA TYR A 96 3.42 -6.33 2.15
C TYR A 96 2.37 -7.43 1.89
N ARG A 97 2.00 -7.68 0.63
CA ARG A 97 1.25 -8.87 0.23
C ARG A 97 2.17 -10.00 -0.24
N ASP A 98 3.41 -9.68 -0.63
CA ASP A 98 4.36 -10.67 -1.13
C ASP A 98 4.74 -11.66 -0.03
N ASP A 99 4.61 -12.95 -0.35
CA ASP A 99 4.89 -14.04 0.57
C ASP A 99 6.32 -14.00 1.16
N ARG A 100 7.32 -13.54 0.41
CA ARG A 100 8.71 -13.47 0.90
C ARG A 100 8.84 -12.41 1.98
N VAL A 101 8.20 -11.26 1.77
CA VAL A 101 8.14 -10.16 2.74
C VAL A 101 7.36 -10.58 3.99
N MET A 102 6.21 -11.25 3.82
CA MET A 102 5.40 -11.74 4.93
C MET A 102 6.14 -12.77 5.79
N ARG A 103 6.81 -13.74 5.17
CA ARG A 103 7.62 -14.73 5.90
C ARG A 103 8.76 -14.07 6.67
N TRP A 104 9.41 -13.07 6.10
CA TRP A 104 10.46 -12.31 6.80
C TRP A 104 9.92 -11.57 8.02
N LEU A 105 8.69 -11.05 7.96
CA LEU A 105 7.98 -10.48 9.10
C LEU A 105 7.49 -11.52 10.12
N SER A 106 7.86 -12.80 9.97
CA SER A 106 7.33 -13.92 10.76
C SER A 106 5.81 -14.04 10.69
N MET A 107 5.22 -13.59 9.57
CA MET A 107 3.81 -13.75 9.26
C MET A 107 3.62 -14.90 8.29
N GLU A 108 2.70 -15.80 8.60
CA GLU A 108 2.32 -16.87 7.68
C GLU A 108 1.51 -16.27 6.50
N PRO A 109 1.95 -16.47 5.24
CA PRO A 109 1.22 -15.98 4.07
C PRO A 109 0.05 -16.92 3.79
N ARG A 110 -1.05 -16.71 4.51
CA ARG A 110 -2.28 -17.47 4.35
C ARG A 110 -3.50 -16.56 4.32
N PRO A 111 -4.58 -16.97 3.64
CA PRO A 111 -5.83 -16.24 3.73
C PRO A 111 -6.31 -16.20 5.19
N PRO A 112 -6.99 -15.11 5.59
CA PRO A 112 -7.50 -14.96 6.95
C PRO A 112 -8.58 -16.02 7.29
N PHE A 113 -9.30 -16.55 6.29
CA PHE A 113 -10.27 -17.63 6.47
C PHE A 113 -9.77 -18.91 5.77
N PRO A 114 -9.97 -20.13 6.33
CA PRO A 114 -10.83 -20.45 7.48
C PRO A 114 -10.18 -20.35 8.86
N LEU A 115 -8.85 -20.39 8.94
CA LEU A 115 -8.16 -20.61 10.22
C LEU A 115 -8.16 -19.38 11.15
N GLY A 116 -8.27 -18.15 10.62
CA GLY A 116 -8.31 -16.94 11.43
C GLY A 116 -6.98 -16.60 12.12
N PHE A 117 -6.99 -15.52 12.89
CA PHE A 117 -5.98 -15.21 13.90
C PHE A 117 -6.65 -15.26 15.28
N GLU A 118 -5.91 -15.70 16.31
CA GLU A 118 -6.39 -15.61 17.68
C GLU A 118 -6.50 -14.14 18.09
N LEU A 119 -7.70 -13.73 18.49
CA LEU A 119 -7.95 -12.38 18.97
C LEU A 119 -8.02 -12.38 20.50
N LYS A 120 -7.36 -11.40 21.12
CA LYS A 120 -7.54 -11.13 22.54
C LYS A 120 -9.02 -10.83 22.79
N GLN A 121 -9.63 -11.57 23.71
CA GLN A 121 -11.01 -11.34 24.09
C GLN A 121 -11.15 -9.92 24.69
N GLY A 122 -12.13 -9.17 24.16
CA GLY A 122 -12.47 -7.84 24.65
C GLY A 122 -13.41 -7.88 25.85
N ASP A 123 -13.76 -6.71 26.37
CA ASP A 123 -14.80 -6.58 27.39
C ASP A 123 -16.18 -6.76 26.75
N TRP A 124 -16.78 -7.93 26.99
CA TRP A 124 -18.08 -8.29 26.46
C TRP A 124 -19.24 -7.49 27.09
N SER A 125 -19.03 -6.81 28.23
CA SER A 125 -20.05 -5.96 28.85
C SER A 125 -20.45 -4.78 27.97
N LEU A 126 -19.57 -4.37 27.03
CA LEU A 126 -19.88 -3.35 26.03
C LEU A 126 -21.08 -3.73 25.12
N LEU A 127 -21.42 -5.02 25.03
CA LEU A 127 -22.58 -5.49 24.28
C LEU A 127 -23.87 -5.52 25.10
N ASP A 128 -23.82 -5.27 26.41
CA ASP A 128 -25.00 -5.32 27.28
C ASP A 128 -26.13 -4.37 26.82
N PRO A 129 -25.86 -3.13 26.37
CA PRO A 129 -26.89 -2.27 25.81
C PRO A 129 -27.56 -2.85 24.55
N VAL A 130 -26.80 -3.58 23.72
CA VAL A 130 -27.32 -4.22 22.50
C VAL A 130 -28.18 -5.43 22.87
N ARG A 131 -27.73 -6.23 23.83
CA ARG A 131 -28.47 -7.41 24.33
C ARG A 131 -29.75 -7.04 25.06
N ALA A 132 -29.76 -5.91 25.77
CA ALA A 132 -30.93 -5.40 26.49
C ALA A 132 -31.96 -4.69 25.57
N ARG A 133 -31.64 -4.49 24.28
CA ARG A 133 -32.53 -3.77 23.37
C ARG A 133 -33.83 -4.55 23.15
N PRO A 134 -35.01 -3.92 23.30
CA PRO A 134 -36.29 -4.59 23.05
C PRO A 134 -36.43 -5.00 21.58
N ARG A 135 -37.28 -6.02 21.34
CA ARG A 135 -37.57 -6.53 20.00
C ARG A 135 -38.03 -5.39 19.09
N LEU A 136 -37.39 -5.25 17.93
CA LEU A 136 -37.77 -4.26 16.90
C LEU A 136 -38.87 -4.77 15.96
N TYR A 137 -39.17 -6.08 16.01
CA TYR A 137 -40.20 -6.70 15.20
C TYR A 137 -41.54 -6.74 15.95
N ARG A 138 -42.64 -6.69 15.20
CA ARG A 138 -43.98 -6.97 15.74
C ARG A 138 -44.21 -8.48 15.79
N GLU A 139 -44.82 -8.95 16.87
CA GLU A 139 -45.35 -10.30 16.93
C GLU A 139 -46.62 -10.38 16.08
N VAL A 140 -46.74 -11.48 15.34
CA VAL A 140 -47.95 -11.81 14.57
C VAL A 140 -48.95 -12.47 15.54
N PRO A 141 -50.26 -12.17 15.45
CA PRO A 141 -51.29 -12.72 16.34
C PRO A 141 -51.35 -14.25 16.38
#